data_AF-A0A522CHC1-F1
#
_entry.id   AF-A0A522CHC1-F1
#
_cell.length_a   1.000
_cell.length_b   1.000
_cell.length_c   1.000
_cell.angle_alpha   90.00
_cell.angle_beta   90.00
_cell.angle_gamma   90.00
#
_symmetry.space_group_name_H-M   'P 1'
#
loop_
_entity.id
_entity.type
_entity.pdbx_description
1 polymer ?
#
loop_
_entity_poly.entity_id
_entity_poly.type
_entity_poly.pdbx_seq_one_letter_code
_entity_poly.pdbx_strand_id
1 'polypeptide(L)'
;MIPPEKISKAFNKFAGCEIPMLENIAMPKKAGHPPRRYMVPRGNDPVLKEMRTEAKKLGLRLFVQWPGHEKPPNFLTTKKEPRLIARLERGADGKWRVGKSFKVM
;
A
#
# COMPACT_ATOMS: atom_id res chain seq x y z
N MET A 1 -0.43 -20.68 8.83
CA MET A 1 0.48 -19.71 8.17
C MET A 1 0.23 -19.82 6.68
N ILE A 2 -0.02 -18.72 5.96
CA ILE A 2 -0.34 -18.76 4.52
C ILE A 2 0.97 -18.84 3.75
N PRO A 3 1.14 -19.81 2.83
CA PRO A 3 2.40 -19.94 2.09
C PRO A 3 2.66 -18.69 1.24
N PRO A 4 3.89 -18.16 1.23
CA PRO A 4 4.26 -16.94 0.50
C PRO A 4 4.03 -17.07 -1.00
N GLU A 5 4.08 -18.29 -1.55
CA GLU A 5 3.78 -18.58 -2.96
C GLU A 5 2.32 -18.33 -3.31
N LYS A 6 1.38 -18.66 -2.41
CA LYS A 6 -0.06 -18.43 -2.62
C LYS A 6 -0.38 -16.94 -2.63
N ILE A 7 0.27 -16.18 -1.75
CA ILE A 7 0.18 -14.72 -1.73
C ILE A 7 0.79 -14.15 -3.00
N SER A 8 2.02 -14.53 -3.35
CA SER A 8 2.67 -14.05 -4.56
C SER A 8 1.80 -14.35 -5.79
N LYS A 9 1.31 -15.58 -5.95
CA LYS A 9 0.44 -15.96 -7.07
C LYS A 9 -0.88 -15.17 -7.12
N ALA A 10 -1.52 -14.91 -5.98
CA ALA A 10 -2.76 -14.15 -5.92
C ALA A 10 -2.55 -12.64 -6.20
N PHE A 11 -1.40 -12.10 -5.82
CA PHE A 11 -1.13 -10.65 -5.88
C PHE A 11 -0.21 -10.21 -7.02
N ASN A 12 0.52 -11.12 -7.68
CA ASN A 12 1.40 -10.80 -8.80
C ASN A 12 0.63 -10.19 -9.98
N LYS A 13 -0.66 -10.53 -10.13
CA LYS A 13 -1.56 -9.90 -11.13
C LYS A 13 -1.73 -8.40 -10.93
N PHE A 14 -1.52 -7.89 -9.72
CA PHE A 14 -1.57 -6.47 -9.42
C PHE A 14 -0.21 -5.80 -9.57
N ALA A 15 0.89 -6.55 -9.68
CA ALA A 15 2.21 -5.97 -9.81
C ALA A 15 2.31 -5.15 -11.10
N GLY A 16 2.72 -3.89 -10.98
CA GLY A 16 2.75 -2.92 -12.08
C GLY A 16 1.44 -2.16 -12.30
N CYS A 17 0.33 -2.54 -11.64
CA CYS A 17 -0.91 -1.78 -11.73
C CYS A 17 -0.72 -0.39 -11.12
N GLU A 18 -1.23 0.62 -11.80
CA GLU A 18 -1.16 2.01 -11.35
C GLU A 18 -2.11 2.22 -10.18
N ILE A 19 -1.61 2.86 -9.14
CA ILE A 19 -2.37 3.28 -7.97
C ILE A 19 -2.36 4.80 -7.97
N PRO A 20 -3.49 5.48 -8.22
CA PRO A 20 -3.52 6.93 -8.14
C PRO A 20 -3.17 7.30 -6.70
N MET A 21 -2.09 8.05 -6.49
CA MET A 21 -1.76 8.62 -5.19
C MET A 21 -2.00 10.12 -5.23
N LEU A 22 -2.66 10.63 -4.20
CA LEU A 22 -2.83 12.05 -3.99
C LEU A 22 -1.56 12.60 -3.34
N GLU A 23 -0.86 13.50 -4.01
CA GLU A 23 0.22 14.28 -3.41
C GLU A 23 -0.40 15.42 -2.61
N ASN A 24 -0.22 15.41 -1.29
CA ASN A 24 -0.56 16.52 -0.42
C ASN A 24 0.74 17.23 -0.04
N ILE A 25 0.96 18.39 -0.65
CA ILE A 25 2.06 19.27 -0.28
C ILE A 25 1.56 20.04 0.94
N ALA A 26 1.89 19.54 2.14
CA ALA A 26 1.64 20.30 3.36
C ALA A 26 2.51 21.56 3.29
N MET A 27 1.91 22.75 3.20
CA MET A 27 2.66 24.00 3.25
C MET A 27 3.47 24.03 4.56
N PRO A 28 4.78 24.31 4.50
CA PRO A 28 5.61 24.29 5.69
C PRO A 28 5.27 25.53 6.55
N LYS A 29 4.97 25.32 7.84
CA LYS A 29 4.79 26.42 8.81
C LYS A 29 6.11 27.10 9.22
N LYS A 30 7.27 26.56 8.82
CA LYS A 30 8.62 27.11 9.07
C LYS A 30 9.56 26.77 7.90
N ALA A 31 10.50 27.67 7.62
CA ALA A 31 11.47 27.57 6.52
C ALA A 31 12.16 26.19 6.48
N GLY A 32 11.74 25.37 5.52
CA GLY A 32 12.23 24.03 5.26
C GLY A 32 11.40 23.43 4.13
N HIS A 33 12.04 22.67 3.24
CA HIS A 33 11.34 22.01 2.13
C HIS A 33 10.18 21.17 2.70
N PRO A 34 8.93 21.39 2.24
CA PRO A 34 7.81 20.65 2.78
C PRO A 34 7.99 19.16 2.49
N PRO A 35 7.78 18.27 3.49
CA PRO A 35 7.77 16.85 3.21
C PRO A 35 6.58 16.56 2.29
N ARG A 36 6.87 16.05 1.08
CA ARG A 36 5.83 15.56 0.17
C ARG A 36 5.11 14.40 0.85
N ARG A 37 3.84 14.60 1.23
CA ARG A 37 3.02 13.53 1.79
C ARG A 37 2.20 12.94 0.67
N TYR A 38 2.43 11.67 0.38
CA TYR A 38 1.56 10.92 -0.52
C TYR A 38 0.48 10.24 0.30
N MET A 39 -0.75 10.32 -0.19
CA MET A 39 -1.89 9.66 0.41
C MET A 39 -2.60 8.84 -0.67
N VAL A 40 -2.90 7.59 -0.35
CA VAL A 40 -3.78 6.79 -1.19
C VAL A 40 -5.20 7.39 -1.09
N PRO A 41 -5.87 7.72 -2.22
CA PRO A 41 -7.24 8.22 -2.21
C PRO A 41 -8.12 7.22 -1.49
N ARG A 42 -8.96 7.73 -0.57
CA ARG A 42 -9.82 6.88 0.26
C ARG A 42 -10.80 6.11 -0.62
N GLY A 43 -10.48 4.84 -0.87
CA GLY A 43 -11.44 3.77 -1.15
C GLY A 43 -12.04 3.68 -2.56
N ASN A 44 -11.68 4.55 -3.50
CA ASN A 44 -12.30 4.54 -4.83
C ASN A 44 -11.40 3.97 -5.95
N ASP A 45 -10.23 3.46 -5.62
CA ASP A 45 -9.38 2.80 -6.60
C ASP A 45 -9.80 1.33 -6.80
N PRO A 46 -10.11 0.90 -8.03
CA PRO A 46 -10.56 -0.46 -8.33
C PRO A 46 -9.48 -1.51 -7.99
N VAL A 47 -8.20 -1.21 -8.24
CA VAL A 47 -7.08 -2.14 -7.95
C VAL A 47 -6.99 -2.39 -6.45
N LEU A 48 -7.02 -1.35 -5.63
CA LEU A 48 -7.00 -1.48 -4.17
C LEU A 48 -8.24 -2.17 -3.62
N LYS A 49 -9.40 -1.96 -4.23
CA LYS A 49 -10.64 -2.65 -3.84
C LYS A 49 -10.54 -4.14 -4.10
N GLU A 50 -10.01 -4.53 -5.25
CA GLU A 50 -9.74 -5.94 -5.57
C GLU A 50 -8.67 -6.53 -4.66
N MET A 51 -7.54 -5.85 -4.45
CA MET A 51 -6.49 -6.31 -3.54
C MET A 51 -7.00 -6.49 -2.11
N ARG A 52 -7.86 -5.60 -1.62
CA ARG A 52 -8.51 -5.74 -0.30
C ARG A 52 -9.42 -6.95 -0.26
N THR A 53 -10.17 -7.19 -1.33
CA THR A 53 -11.06 -8.35 -1.46
C THR A 53 -10.26 -9.64 -1.44
N GLU A 54 -9.19 -9.74 -2.23
CA GLU A 54 -8.29 -10.90 -2.28
C GLU A 54 -7.61 -11.13 -0.93
N ALA A 55 -7.13 -10.07 -0.27
CA ALA A 55 -6.53 -10.18 1.06
C ALA A 55 -7.55 -10.72 2.07
N LYS A 56 -8.77 -10.18 2.05
CA LYS A 56 -9.86 -10.60 2.94
C LYS A 56 -10.26 -12.06 2.72
N LYS A 57 -10.30 -12.55 1.47
CA LYS A 57 -10.55 -13.98 1.15
C LYS A 57 -9.49 -14.90 1.79
N LEU A 58 -8.27 -14.40 1.93
CA LEU A 58 -7.16 -15.11 2.56
C LEU A 58 -7.10 -14.87 4.09
N GLY A 59 -8.06 -14.15 4.68
CA GLY A 59 -8.01 -13.78 6.10
C GLY A 59 -6.91 -12.76 6.43
N LEU A 60 -6.42 -12.05 5.41
CA LEU A 60 -5.36 -11.04 5.51
C LEU A 60 -5.94 -9.63 5.43
N ARG A 61 -5.26 -8.71 6.11
CA ARG A 61 -5.57 -7.28 5.99
C ARG A 61 -4.55 -6.58 5.09
N LEU A 62 -5.01 -6.03 3.97
CA LEU A 62 -4.15 -5.30 3.04
C LEU A 62 -3.64 -4.00 3.69
N PHE A 63 -2.32 -3.85 3.68
CA PHE A 63 -1.61 -2.64 4.00
C PHE A 63 -0.75 -2.24 2.80
N VAL A 64 -0.94 -1.01 2.33
CA VAL A 64 -0.17 -0.48 1.21
C VAL A 64 0.93 0.39 1.79
N GLN A 65 2.18 0.14 1.42
CA GLN A 65 3.35 0.84 1.93
C GLN A 65 3.99 1.65 0.80
N TRP A 66 4.31 2.91 1.04
CA TRP A 66 5.00 3.78 0.09
C TRP A 66 6.05 4.64 0.81
N PRO A 67 7.08 5.16 0.10
CA PRO A 67 8.03 6.15 0.60
C PRO A 67 7.34 7.31 1.34
N GLY A 68 7.69 7.52 2.61
CA GLY A 68 7.06 8.50 3.50
C GLY A 68 5.93 7.95 4.38
N HIS A 69 5.54 6.68 4.22
CA HIS A 69 4.60 5.97 5.08
C HIS A 69 5.15 4.60 5.46
N GLU A 70 6.26 4.62 6.21
CA GLU A 70 7.04 3.43 6.55
C GLU A 70 6.41 2.57 7.64
N LYS A 71 5.65 3.18 8.56
CA LYS A 71 5.01 2.47 9.66
C LYS A 71 3.49 2.39 9.47
N PRO A 72 2.89 1.20 9.54
CA PRO A 72 1.45 1.10 9.69
C PRO A 72 1.01 1.86 10.94
N PRO A 73 -0.07 2.67 10.89
CA PRO A 73 -0.52 3.41 12.05
C PRO A 73 -0.77 2.46 13.23
N ASN A 74 -0.17 2.78 14.38
CA ASN A 74 -0.18 1.97 15.61
C ASN A 74 -1.60 1.65 16.13
N PHE A 75 -2.62 2.40 15.69
CA PHE A 75 -4.03 2.19 16.07
C PHE A 75 -4.66 0.87 15.57
N LEU A 76 -3.93 0.08 14.76
CA LEU A 76 -4.40 -1.20 14.21
C LEU A 76 -3.80 -2.45 14.90
N THR A 77 -3.05 -2.27 15.99
CA THR A 77 -2.42 -3.36 16.78
C THR A 77 -3.40 -4.22 17.57
N THR A 78 -4.68 -3.85 17.64
CA THR A 78 -5.71 -4.58 18.40
C THR A 78 -6.33 -5.77 17.69
N LYS A 79 -6.18 -5.91 16.36
CA LYS A 79 -6.68 -7.09 15.62
C LYS A 79 -5.52 -8.04 15.28
N LYS A 80 -5.59 -9.26 15.82
CA LYS A 80 -4.69 -10.41 15.56
C LYS A 80 -4.78 -10.96 14.12
N GLU A 81 -5.25 -10.17 13.16
CA GLU A 81 -5.35 -10.61 11.76
C GLU A 81 -3.98 -10.46 11.08
N PRO A 82 -3.47 -11.50 10.40
CA PRO A 82 -2.24 -11.40 9.64
C PRO A 82 -2.37 -10.31 8.56
N ARG A 83 -1.29 -9.58 8.32
CA ARG A 83 -1.25 -8.38 7.48
C ARG A 83 -0.52 -8.68 6.19
N LEU A 84 -1.05 -8.19 5.08
CA LEU A 84 -0.38 -8.24 3.79
C LEU A 84 0.15 -6.86 3.44
N ILE A 85 1.47 -6.71 3.37
CA ILE A 85 2.15 -5.48 2.97
C ILE A 85 2.40 -5.54 1.47
N ALA A 86 1.76 -4.65 0.72
CA ALA A 86 2.03 -4.38 -0.67
C ALA A 86 2.85 -3.09 -0.76
N ARG A 87 4.10 -3.18 -1.23
CA ARG A 87 4.94 -2.00 -1.45
C ARG A 87 4.52 -1.32 -2.75
N LEU A 88 4.41 0.01 -2.76
CA LEU A 88 4.26 0.81 -3.96
C LEU A 88 5.60 1.36 -4.38
N GLU A 89 5.82 1.39 -5.69
CA GLU A 89 7.01 1.91 -6.34
C GLU A 89 6.61 3.06 -7.25
N ARG A 90 7.40 4.13 -7.24
CA ARG A 90 7.19 5.26 -8.13
C ARG A 90 7.96 5.00 -9.43
N GLY A 91 7.25 4.94 -10.55
CA GLY A 91 7.85 4.85 -11.87
C GLY A 91 8.54 6.15 -12.29
N ALA A 92 9.38 6.07 -13.32
CA ALA A 92 10.07 7.23 -13.89
C ALA A 92 9.09 8.29 -14.44
N ASP A 93 7.90 7.86 -14.85
CA ASP A 93 6.77 8.68 -15.28
C ASP A 93 6.04 9.39 -14.11
N GLY A 94 6.53 9.24 -12.89
CA GLY A 94 5.99 9.89 -11.70
C GLY A 94 4.75 9.23 -11.12
N LYS A 95 4.19 8.21 -11.78
CA LYS A 95 3.05 7.44 -11.31
C LYS A 95 3.47 6.36 -10.30
N TRP A 96 2.54 6.01 -9.44
CA TRP A 96 2.73 4.97 -8.43
C TRP A 96 2.18 3.66 -8.94
N ARG A 97 2.93 2.58 -8.77
CA ARG A 97 2.56 1.23 -9.17
C ARG A 97 2.73 0.27 -8.02
N VAL A 98 1.96 -0.81 -7.98
CA VAL A 98 2.16 -1.88 -7.01
C VAL A 98 3.46 -2.60 -7.35
N GLY A 99 4.35 -2.74 -6.37
CA GLY A 99 5.60 -3.48 -6.50
C GLY A 99 5.37 -4.99 -6.58
N LYS A 100 6.41 -5.72 -6.97
CA LYS A 100 6.35 -7.18 -7.15
C LYS A 100 6.45 -7.96 -5.83
N SER A 101 6.84 -7.30 -4.75
CA SER A 101 7.10 -7.93 -3.45
C SER A 101 5.96 -7.70 -2.46
N PHE A 102 5.43 -8.79 -1.94
CA PHE A 102 4.39 -8.81 -0.93
C PHE A 102 4.91 -9.51 0.32
N LYS A 103 4.81 -8.85 1.47
CA LYS A 103 5.27 -9.40 2.75
C LYS A 103 4.08 -9.63 3.67
N VAL A 104 4.00 -10.81 4.29
CA VAL A 104 3.00 -11.06 5.34
C VAL A 104 3.64 -10.91 6.72
N MET A 105 2.95 -10.20 7.62
CA MET A 105 3.36 -9.97 9.01
C MET A 105 2.25 -10.30 9.98
#